data_AF-A0A511X3Y3-F1
#
_entry.id   AF-A0A511X3Y3-F1
#
_cell.length_a   1.000
_cell.length_b   1.000
_cell.length_c   1.000
_cell.angle_alpha   90.00
_cell.angle_beta   90.00
_cell.angle_gamma   90.00
#
_symmetry.space_group_name_H-M   'P 1'
#
loop_
_entity.id
_entity.type
_entity.pdbx_description
1 polymer ?
#
loop_
_entity_poly.entity_id
_entity_poly.type
_entity_poly.pdbx_seq_one_letter_code
_entity_poly.pdbx_strand_id
1 'polypeptide(L)' 'MDLIKQAMADPFNNILGLFIYFIAVVGVTVLTLTLLLHVIPNPLSRRLRSAIIGTLTMIVIAIWFLTIK' A
#
# COMPACT_ATOMS: atom_id res chain seq x y z
N MET A 1 18.48 -12.40 -10.47
CA MET A 1 17.83 -11.15 -10.95
C MET A 1 16.78 -11.41 -12.02
N ASP A 2 16.87 -12.48 -12.81
CA ASP A 2 15.86 -12.78 -13.84
C ASP A 2 14.50 -13.22 -13.30
N LEU A 3 14.46 -13.96 -12.18
CA LEU A 3 13.20 -14.36 -11.53
C LEU A 3 12.34 -13.15 -11.12
N ILE A 4 12.95 -12.10 -10.58
CA ILE A 4 12.25 -10.88 -10.19
C ILE A 4 11.77 -10.12 -11.45
N LYS A 5 12.61 -10.02 -12.48
CA LYS A 5 12.24 -9.38 -13.75
C LYS A 5 11.08 -10.10 -14.45
N GLN A 6 11.10 -11.43 -14.47
CA GLN A 6 10.02 -12.24 -15.04
C GLN A 6 8.74 -12.13 -14.21
N ALA A 7 8.85 -12.15 -12.88
CA ALA A 7 7.71 -11.94 -11.99
C ALA A 7 7.09 -10.54 -12.15
N MET A 8 7.89 -9.53 -12.48
CA MET A 8 7.40 -8.17 -12.74
C MET A 8 6.92 -7.94 -14.18
N ALA A 9 7.26 -8.83 -15.13
CA ALA A 9 6.80 -8.72 -16.51
C ALA A 9 5.30 -9.02 -16.62
N ASP A 10 4.79 -9.93 -15.80
CA ASP A 10 3.37 -10.20 -15.65
C ASP A 10 3.02 -10.44 -14.17
N PRO A 11 2.86 -9.36 -13.39
CA PRO A 11 2.74 -9.47 -11.95
C PRO A 11 1.39 -10.02 -11.49
N PHE A 12 0.34 -9.99 -12.32
CA PHE A 12 -0.98 -10.50 -11.94
C PHE A 12 -1.11 -12.00 -12.16
N ASN A 13 -0.34 -12.58 -13.09
CA ASN A 13 -0.32 -14.02 -13.36
C ASN A 13 0.78 -14.78 -12.60
N ASN A 14 1.60 -14.09 -11.81
CA ASN A 14 2.67 -14.68 -11.02
C ASN A 14 2.51 -14.35 -9.53
N ILE A 15 2.46 -15.37 -8.66
CA ILE A 15 2.30 -15.19 -7.20
C ILE A 15 3.38 -14.27 -6.60
N LEU A 16 4.64 -14.42 -7.04
CA LEU A 16 5.73 -13.57 -6.58
C LEU A 16 5.55 -12.14 -7.08
N GLY A 17 5.11 -11.97 -8.33
CA GLY A 17 4.81 -10.67 -8.91
C GLY A 17 3.67 -9.96 -8.18
N LEU A 18 2.61 -10.69 -7.87
CA LEU A 18 1.44 -10.20 -7.14
C LEU A 18 1.82 -9.77 -5.73
N PHE A 19 2.67 -10.54 -5.06
CA PHE A 19 3.19 -10.20 -3.74
C PHE A 19 4.07 -8.94 -3.76
N ILE A 20 4.98 -8.83 -4.73
CA ILE A 20 5.81 -7.63 -4.90
C ILE A 20 4.93 -6.41 -5.19
N TYR A 21 3.94 -6.55 -6.07
CA TYR A 21 2.99 -5.49 -6.40
C TYR A 21 2.15 -5.07 -5.18
N PHE A 22 1.68 -6.04 -4.40
CA PHE A 22 0.95 -5.79 -3.15
C PHE A 22 1.79 -5.01 -2.14
N ILE A 23 3.03 -5.42 -1.90
CA ILE A 23 3.95 -4.68 -1.01
C ILE A 23 4.17 -3.26 -1.51
N ALA A 24 4.35 -3.08 -2.82
CA ALA A 24 4.54 -1.75 -3.40
C ALA A 24 3.30 -0.86 -3.13
N VAL A 25 2.10 -1.37 -3.36
CA VAL A 25 0.84 -0.64 -3.11
C VAL A 25 0.68 -0.27 -1.65
N VAL A 26 0.88 -1.22 -0.73
CA VAL A 26 0.80 -0.96 0.71
C VAL A 26 1.86 0.06 1.15
N GLY A 27 3.11 -0.12 0.70
CA GLY A 27 4.22 0.77 1.03
C GLY A 27 3.97 2.20 0.56
N VAL A 28 3.55 2.39 -0.69
CA VAL A 28 3.20 3.70 -1.26
C VAL A 28 2.06 4.34 -0.49
N THR A 29 1.03 3.55 -0.13
CA THR A 29 -0.13 4.05 0.64
C THR A 29 0.29 4.56 2.00
N VAL A 30 1.02 3.76 2.77
CA VAL A 30 1.48 4.13 4.12
C VAL A 30 2.40 5.36 4.06
N LEU A 31 3.34 5.41 3.11
CA LEU A 31 4.22 6.57 2.91
C LEU A 31 3.41 7.83 2.61
N THR A 32 2.50 7.76 1.64
CA THR A 32 1.67 8.89 1.22
C THR A 32 0.82 9.41 2.38
N LEU A 33 0.13 8.53 3.09
CA LEU A 33 -0.69 8.90 4.26
C LEU A 33 0.17 9.47 5.40
N THR A 34 1.35 8.91 5.62
CA THR A 34 2.26 9.40 6.66
C THR A 34 2.71 10.82 6.36
N LEU A 35 3.08 11.10 5.11
CA LEU A 35 3.49 12.43 4.64
C LEU A 35 2.32 13.42 4.70
N LEU A 36 1.14 13.04 4.20
CA LEU A 36 -0.07 13.87 4.26
C LEU A 36 -0.41 14.30 5.69
N LEU A 37 -0.41 13.35 6.63
CA LEU A 37 -0.69 13.64 8.03
C LEU A 37 0.44 14.41 8.74
N HIS A 38 1.65 14.46 8.16
CA HIS A 38 2.74 15.27 8.69
C HIS A 38 2.62 16.75 8.30
N VAL A 39 1.98 17.04 7.16
CA VAL A 39 1.76 18.42 6.67
C VAL A 39 0.66 19.13 7.48
N ILE A 40 -0.19 18.41 8.22
CA ILE A 40 -1.28 18.99 9.01
C ILE A 40 -0.70 19.74 10.23
N PRO A 41 -0.92 21.06 10.35
CA PRO A 41 -0.29 21.89 11.39
C PRO A 41 -0.79 21.61 12.81
N ASN A 42 -1.97 20.99 12.97
CA ASN A 42 -2.45 20.52 14.26
C ASN A 42 -2.16 19.02 14.41
N PRO A 43 -1.13 18.62 15.19
CA PRO A 43 -0.73 17.23 15.28
C PRO A 43 -1.83 16.40 15.96
N LEU A 44 -2.44 15.51 15.19
CA LEU A 44 -3.36 14.50 15.71
C LEU A 44 -2.64 13.64 16.74
N SER A 45 -3.38 13.18 17.76
CA SER A 45 -2.83 12.23 18.73
C SER A 45 -2.27 11.00 18.01
N ARG A 46 -1.15 10.47 18.51
CA ARG A 46 -0.45 9.33 17.87
C ARG A 46 -1.38 8.14 17.61
N ARG A 47 -2.35 7.91 18.52
CA ARG A 47 -3.38 6.87 18.40
C ARG A 47 -4.32 7.13 17.23
N LEU A 48 -4.83 8.37 17.11
CA LEU A 48 -5.74 8.74 16.04
C LEU A 48 -5.05 8.73 14.68
N ARG A 49 -3.80 9.20 14.60
CA ARG A 49 -2.98 9.12 13.39
C ARG A 49 -2.79 7.67 12.93
N SER A 50 -2.47 6.77 13.86
CA SER A 50 -2.30 5.34 13.55
C SER A 50 -3.61 4.68 13.13
N ALA A 51 -4.73 5.04 13.76
CA ALA A 51 -6.05 4.55 13.39
C ALA A 51 -6.44 4.99 11.98
N ILE A 52 -6.23 6.26 11.62
CA ILE A 52 -6.50 6.79 10.28
C ILE A 52 -5.66 6.08 9.23
N ILE A 53 -4.34 5.97 9.45
CA ILE A 53 -3.44 5.30 8.50
C ILE A 53 -3.86 3.83 8.33
N GLY A 54 -4.13 3.12 9.43
CA GLY A 54 -4.55 1.72 9.39
C GLY A 54 -5.86 1.53 8.63
N THR A 55 -6.89 2.31 8.97
CA THR A 55 -8.21 2.24 8.32
C THR A 55 -8.11 2.55 6.82
N LEU A 56 -7.41 3.62 6.44
CA LEU A 56 -7.23 3.98 5.03
C LEU A 56 -6.41 2.93 4.27
N THR A 57 -5.38 2.36 4.89
CA THR A 57 -4.60 1.26 4.30
C THR A 57 -5.48 0.04 4.05
N MET A 58 -6.34 -0.33 5.00
CA MET A 58 -7.29 -1.44 4.84
C MET A 58 -8.30 -1.18 3.71
N ILE A 59 -8.80 0.06 3.59
CA ILE A 59 -9.70 0.46 2.50
C ILE A 59 -9.00 0.32 1.15
N VAL A 60 -7.75 0.80 1.04
CA VAL A 60 -6.97 0.69 -0.21
C VAL A 60 -6.72 -0.78 -0.57
N ILE A 61 -6.37 -1.62 0.41
CA ILE A 61 -6.21 -3.07 0.19
C ILE A 61 -7.51 -3.70 -0.31
N ALA A 62 -8.66 -3.34 0.28
CA ALA A 62 -9.96 -3.85 -0.14
C ALA A 62 -10.29 -3.42 -1.58
N ILE A 63 -10.08 -2.15 -1.93
CA ILE A 63 -10.28 -1.62 -3.29
C ILE A 63 -9.35 -2.33 -4.28
N TRP A 64 -8.08 -2.47 -3.93
CA TRP A 64 -7.08 -3.14 -4.76
C TRP A 64 -7.48 -4.59 -5.05
N PHE A 65 -7.93 -5.33 -4.03
CA PHE A 65 -8.39 -6.71 -4.20
C PHE A 65 -9.62 -6.81 -5.10
N LEU A 66 -10.55 -5.85 -5.01
CA LEU A 66 -11.72 -5.79 -5.89
C LEU A 66 -11.36 -5.40 -7.33
N THR A 67 -10.25 -4.69 -7.54
CA THR A 67 -9.80 -4.20 -8.85
C THR A 67 -8.96 -5.23 -9.62
N ILE A 68 -8.29 -6.14 -8.91
CA ILE A 68 -7.43 -7.18 -9.50
C ILE A 68 -8.22 -8.42 -9.95
N LYS A 69 -9.46 -8.57 -9.50
CA LYS A 69 -10.39 -9.54 -10.07
C LYS A 69 -10.69 -9.23 -11.54
#